data_AF-A0AAD8E940-F1
#
_entry.id   AF-A0AAD8E940-F1
#
_cell.length_a   1.000
_cell.length_b   1.000
_cell.length_c   1.000
_cell.angle_alpha   90.00
_cell.angle_beta   90.00
_cell.angle_gamma   90.00
#
_symmetry.space_group_name_H-M   'P 1'
#
loop_
_entity.id
_entity.type
_entity.pdbx_description
1 polymer ?
#
loop_
_entity_poly.entity_id
_entity_poly.type
_entity_poly.pdbx_seq_one_letter_code
_entity_poly.pdbx_strand_id
1 'polypeptide(L)'
;MTSMEFPHDEFFDYEGFQIVKKTDNHLRIRGVRQIDIFKYMPNERGKFICYYTKQEIDFSKVNDDYCDCLNDGSDEPGTSACQNGKFYCDTHFNHGHPEYIPSSRVNDGICDCCDGSDEWSENRLSFRLPDAVQKSLGRYQTPCPNRCLL
;
A
#
# COMPACT_ATOMS: atom_id res chain seq x y z
N MET A 1 10.52 -50.08 -5.73
CA MET A 1 11.89 -49.77 -5.29
C MET A 1 11.98 -48.26 -5.24
N THR A 2 12.01 -47.74 -4.01
CA THR A 2 11.76 -46.35 -3.63
C THR A 2 12.98 -45.48 -3.92
N SER A 3 12.72 -44.29 -4.48
CA SER A 3 13.67 -43.19 -4.69
C SER A 3 14.25 -42.72 -3.35
N MET A 4 15.58 -42.68 -3.27
CA MET A 4 16.34 -42.17 -2.12
C MET A 4 16.47 -40.65 -2.21
N GLU A 5 16.05 -39.94 -1.17
CA GLU A 5 16.43 -38.56 -0.87
C GLU A 5 17.85 -38.53 -0.31
N PHE A 6 18.64 -37.52 -0.68
CA PHE A 6 19.77 -37.06 0.15
C PHE A 6 19.90 -35.52 0.11
N PRO A 7 20.31 -34.91 1.25
CA PRO A 7 20.30 -33.47 1.52
C PRO A 7 21.64 -32.81 1.15
N HIS A 8 21.68 -31.47 1.02
CA HIS A 8 22.80 -30.63 1.48
C HIS A 8 22.45 -29.14 1.43
N ASP A 9 22.97 -28.45 2.46
CA ASP A 9 22.71 -27.11 2.95
C ASP A 9 23.23 -25.93 2.10
N GLU A 10 22.85 -24.75 2.60
CA GLU A 10 23.52 -23.43 2.56
C GLU A 10 23.00 -22.39 1.56
N PHE A 11 22.37 -21.33 2.09
CA PHE A 11 22.71 -19.96 1.69
C PHE A 11 22.43 -18.96 2.82
N PHE A 12 23.52 -18.60 3.50
CA PHE A 12 23.85 -17.36 4.20
C PHE A 12 22.82 -16.69 5.14
N ASP A 13 23.11 -16.82 6.43
CA ASP A 13 22.67 -15.94 7.52
C ASP A 13 23.67 -14.77 7.65
N TYR A 14 23.18 -13.53 7.56
CA TYR A 14 23.89 -12.34 8.02
C TYR A 14 23.07 -11.72 9.15
N GLU A 15 23.64 -11.77 10.35
CA GLU A 15 23.02 -11.34 11.60
C GLU A 15 22.46 -9.91 11.55
N GLY A 16 21.22 -9.75 12.03
CA GLY A 16 20.67 -8.44 12.39
C GLY A 16 19.16 -8.29 12.24
N PHE A 17 18.50 -9.13 11.45
CA PHE A 17 17.04 -9.10 11.38
C PHE A 17 16.48 -9.95 12.52
N GLN A 18 15.96 -9.30 13.57
CA GLN A 18 15.15 -10.01 14.55
C GLN A 18 14.05 -10.75 13.80
N ILE A 19 14.18 -12.07 13.75
CA ILE A 19 13.13 -13.08 13.75
C ILE A 19 11.78 -12.46 13.35
N VAL A 20 11.57 -12.24 12.05
CA VAL A 20 10.21 -12.41 11.52
C VAL A 20 10.02 -13.92 11.57
N LYS A 21 9.67 -14.37 12.78
CA LYS A 21 9.18 -15.71 13.06
C LYS A 21 8.17 -15.97 11.96
N LYS A 22 8.39 -17.06 11.24
CA LYS A 22 7.47 -17.63 10.26
C LYS A 22 6.17 -17.98 10.98
N THR A 23 5.39 -16.96 11.27
CA THR A 23 4.05 -17.00 11.85
C THR A 23 3.26 -15.95 11.10
N ASP A 24 2.71 -16.43 9.99
CA ASP A 24 1.48 -15.95 9.36
C ASP A 24 1.51 -14.62 8.56
N ASN A 25 0.93 -14.70 7.37
CA ASN A 25 0.56 -13.62 6.45
C ASN A 25 1.67 -12.77 5.81
N HIS A 26 1.55 -12.61 4.48
CA HIS A 26 2.26 -11.60 3.69
C HIS A 26 2.46 -10.29 4.48
N LEU A 27 3.72 -9.83 4.65
CA LEU A 27 3.96 -8.42 4.96
C LEU A 27 3.15 -7.58 3.96
N ARG A 28 2.38 -6.61 4.43
CA ARG A 28 1.56 -5.71 3.61
C ARG A 28 1.83 -4.29 4.06
N ILE A 29 2.31 -3.47 3.13
CA ILE A 29 2.47 -2.03 3.31
C ILE A 29 1.30 -1.38 2.57
N ARG A 30 0.55 -0.54 3.28
CA ARG A 30 -0.63 0.11 2.71
C ARG A 30 -0.24 0.95 1.48
N GLY A 31 -1.05 0.87 0.43
CA GLY A 31 -0.81 1.60 -0.81
C GLY A 31 0.35 1.06 -1.65
N VAL A 32 0.90 -0.10 -1.29
CA VAL A 32 1.98 -0.77 -2.01
C VAL A 32 1.48 -2.08 -2.60
N ARG A 33 1.78 -2.30 -3.89
CA ARG A 33 1.56 -3.58 -4.53
C ARG A 33 2.39 -4.67 -3.85
N GLN A 34 1.77 -5.82 -3.58
CA GLN A 34 2.40 -6.91 -2.84
C GLN A 34 3.79 -7.33 -3.38
N ILE A 35 3.95 -7.38 -4.71
CA ILE A 35 5.23 -7.75 -5.32
C ILE A 35 6.30 -6.66 -5.17
N ASP A 36 5.93 -5.42 -4.88
CA ASP A 36 6.84 -4.27 -4.77
C ASP A 36 7.27 -3.98 -3.33
N ILE A 37 6.79 -4.75 -2.34
CA ILE A 37 7.07 -4.53 -0.91
C ILE A 37 8.56 -4.55 -0.59
N PHE A 38 9.34 -5.36 -1.30
CA PHE A 38 10.79 -5.42 -1.11
C PHE A 38 11.48 -4.06 -1.34
N LYS A 39 10.88 -3.16 -2.14
CA LYS A 39 11.42 -1.81 -2.41
C LYS A 39 11.28 -0.88 -1.20
N TYR A 40 10.37 -1.20 -0.28
CA TYR A 40 10.10 -0.42 0.92
C TYR A 40 10.80 -0.98 2.15
N MET A 41 11.50 -2.11 2.06
CA MET A 41 12.19 -2.67 3.22
C MET A 41 13.37 -1.78 3.64
N PRO A 42 13.59 -1.58 4.94
CA PRO A 42 14.74 -0.83 5.42
C PRO A 42 16.06 -1.52 5.05
N ASN A 43 17.11 -0.73 4.86
CA ASN A 43 18.47 -1.24 4.77
C ASN A 43 18.99 -1.71 6.16
N GLU A 44 20.21 -2.24 6.21
CA GLU A 44 20.86 -2.73 7.44
C GLU A 44 20.96 -1.69 8.56
N ARG A 45 20.85 -0.40 8.23
CA ARG A 45 20.89 0.73 9.18
C ARG A 45 19.50 1.16 9.63
N GLY A 46 18.45 0.45 9.24
CA GLY A 46 17.06 0.81 9.56
C GLY A 46 16.52 1.98 8.72
N LYS A 47 17.15 2.30 7.58
CA LYS A 47 16.78 3.45 6.74
C LYS A 47 16.01 3.02 5.49
N PHE A 48 15.00 3.80 5.11
CA PHE A 48 14.37 3.76 3.79
C PHE A 48 15.13 4.67 2.82
N ILE A 49 15.17 4.31 1.54
CA ILE A 49 15.88 5.04 0.50
C ILE A 49 14.87 5.56 -0.52
N CYS A 50 14.69 6.88 -0.59
CA CYS A 50 13.83 7.52 -1.60
C CYS A 50 14.20 7.06 -3.02
N TYR A 51 13.22 6.77 -3.87
CA TYR A 51 13.49 6.13 -5.17
C TYR A 51 14.25 7.01 -6.16
N TYR A 52 14.00 8.31 -6.17
CA TYR A 52 14.59 9.26 -7.10
C TYR A 52 15.87 9.89 -6.55
N THR A 53 15.80 10.54 -5.38
CA THR A 53 16.92 11.30 -4.80
C THR A 53 17.98 10.42 -4.16
N LYS A 54 17.62 9.17 -3.81
CA LYS A 54 18.46 8.25 -3.01
C LYS A 54 18.78 8.76 -1.61
N GLN A 55 18.02 9.76 -1.13
CA GLN A 55 18.11 10.21 0.25
C GLN A 55 17.70 9.09 1.19
N GLU A 56 18.43 8.95 2.30
CA GLU A 56 18.09 8.01 3.36
C GLU A 56 17.29 8.71 4.46
N ILE A 57 16.18 8.09 4.86
CA ILE A 57 15.32 8.53 5.97
C ILE A 57 15.07 7.35 6.91
N ASP A 58 14.70 7.60 8.17
CA ASP A 58 14.33 6.52 9.08
C ASP A 58 13.12 5.76 8.53
N PHE A 59 13.10 4.42 8.61
CA PHE A 59 11.96 3.65 8.09
C PHE A 59 10.63 3.97 8.78
N SER A 60 10.67 4.51 10.00
CA SER A 60 9.49 5.05 10.69
C SER A 60 8.84 6.23 9.97
N LYS A 61 9.51 6.81 8.97
CA LYS A 61 9.00 7.87 8.10
C LYS A 61 8.12 7.37 6.97
N VAL A 62 8.09 6.06 6.73
CA VAL A 62 7.21 5.52 5.69
C VAL A 62 5.77 5.52 6.20
N ASN A 63 4.88 6.21 5.48
CA ASN A 63 3.47 6.42 5.84
C ASN A 63 3.29 7.13 7.20
N ASP A 64 4.08 8.18 7.46
CA ASP A 64 3.98 8.97 8.69
C ASP A 64 3.13 10.26 8.53
N ASP A 65 2.40 10.38 7.42
CA ASP A 65 1.62 11.55 7.02
C ASP A 65 2.48 12.81 6.79
N TYR A 66 3.79 12.66 6.53
CA TYR A 66 4.70 13.74 6.17
C TYR A 66 5.53 13.39 4.93
N CYS A 67 5.69 14.35 4.01
CA CYS A 67 6.41 14.11 2.76
C CYS A 67 7.91 14.42 2.90
N ASP A 68 8.72 13.39 3.16
CA ASP A 68 10.18 13.43 3.20
C ASP A 68 10.81 13.21 1.81
N CYS A 69 10.24 12.35 0.94
CA CYS A 69 10.77 12.11 -0.43
C CYS A 69 10.12 13.04 -1.48
N LEU A 70 10.37 14.35 -1.40
CA LEU A 70 9.67 15.38 -2.18
C LEU A 70 9.60 15.18 -3.71
N ASN A 71 10.58 14.52 -4.32
CA ASN A 71 10.63 14.33 -5.76
C ASN A 71 9.68 13.25 -6.28
N ASP A 72 9.41 12.21 -5.49
CA ASP A 72 8.66 11.04 -5.94
C ASP A 72 7.56 10.56 -4.99
N GLY A 73 7.55 11.05 -3.75
CA GLY A 73 6.63 10.65 -2.68
C GLY A 73 6.72 9.18 -2.29
N SER A 74 7.90 8.57 -2.50
CA SER A 74 8.11 7.13 -2.29
C SER A 74 8.04 6.70 -0.81
N ASP A 75 8.11 7.63 0.13
CA ASP A 75 7.89 7.42 1.56
C ASP A 75 6.42 7.34 1.94
N GLU A 76 5.51 7.92 1.16
CA GLU A 76 4.09 8.04 1.51
C GLU A 76 3.18 7.29 0.51
N PRO A 77 3.33 5.96 0.33
CA PRO A 77 2.46 5.19 -0.58
C PRO A 77 1.02 5.03 -0.08
N GLY A 78 0.80 5.13 1.24
CA GLY A 78 -0.44 4.82 1.94
C GLY A 78 -1.20 6.03 2.50
N THR A 79 -0.70 7.24 2.25
CA THR A 79 -1.26 8.51 2.75
C THR A 79 -1.39 9.52 1.59
N SER A 80 -1.93 10.70 1.90
CA SER A 80 -2.06 11.82 0.96
C SER A 80 -0.97 12.89 1.09
N ALA A 81 0.07 12.65 1.91
CA ALA A 81 1.03 13.69 2.31
C ALA A 81 1.93 14.19 1.15
N CYS A 82 2.22 13.35 0.16
CA CYS A 82 3.07 13.72 -0.97
C CYS A 82 2.27 14.06 -2.24
N GLN A 83 2.50 15.23 -2.83
CA GLN A 83 1.81 15.69 -4.05
C GLN A 83 2.03 14.78 -5.28
N ASN A 84 3.23 14.19 -5.42
CA ASN A 84 3.57 13.27 -6.50
C ASN A 84 3.36 11.79 -6.14
N GLY A 85 2.79 11.53 -4.96
CA GLY A 85 2.55 10.19 -4.44
C GLY A 85 1.50 9.43 -5.23
N LYS A 86 1.56 8.10 -5.14
CA LYS A 86 0.60 7.18 -5.74
C LYS A 86 0.23 6.11 -4.74
N PHE A 87 -1.05 5.77 -4.71
CA PHE A 87 -1.60 4.75 -3.85
C PHE A 87 -2.04 3.56 -4.69
N TYR A 88 -1.63 2.35 -4.31
CA TYR A 88 -2.09 1.11 -4.93
C TYR A 88 -3.36 0.58 -4.27
N CYS A 89 -4.41 0.35 -5.06
CA CYS A 89 -5.64 -0.30 -4.58
C CYS A 89 -5.39 -1.80 -4.35
N ASP A 90 -5.73 -2.31 -3.17
CA ASP A 90 -5.36 -3.67 -2.75
C ASP A 90 -5.95 -4.77 -3.65
N THR A 91 -7.22 -4.63 -4.02
CA THR A 91 -7.94 -5.56 -4.89
C THR A 91 -8.48 -4.83 -6.11
N HIS A 92 -8.17 -5.34 -7.29
CA HIS A 92 -8.73 -4.92 -8.58
C HIS A 92 -8.93 -6.18 -9.41
N PHE A 93 -10.16 -6.45 -9.83
CA PHE A 93 -10.42 -7.45 -10.86
C PHE A 93 -10.69 -6.73 -12.18
N ASN A 94 -10.32 -7.36 -13.30
CA ASN A 94 -10.27 -6.86 -14.67
C ASN A 94 -11.60 -6.27 -15.21
N HIS A 95 -12.05 -5.15 -14.63
CA HIS A 95 -13.31 -4.48 -14.93
C HIS A 95 -13.13 -2.97 -15.20
N GLY A 96 -11.90 -2.51 -15.47
CA GLY A 96 -11.61 -1.12 -15.84
C GLY A 96 -11.41 -0.13 -14.69
N HIS A 97 -11.17 -0.63 -13.46
CA HIS A 97 -10.76 0.19 -12.32
C HIS A 97 -9.24 0.48 -12.34
N PRO A 98 -8.80 1.64 -11.84
CA PRO A 98 -7.37 1.95 -11.77
C PRO A 98 -6.67 1.07 -10.72
N GLU A 99 -5.48 0.57 -11.05
CA GLU A 99 -4.60 -0.08 -10.07
C GLU A 99 -3.97 0.93 -9.10
N TYR A 100 -3.69 2.13 -9.61
CA TYR A 100 -3.09 3.23 -8.87
C TYR A 100 -3.97 4.47 -8.96
N ILE A 101 -4.12 5.15 -7.84
CA ILE A 101 -4.75 6.47 -7.75
C ILE A 101 -3.72 7.52 -7.29
N PRO A 102 -3.94 8.81 -7.56
CA PRO A 102 -3.15 9.87 -6.94
C PRO A 102 -3.30 9.83 -5.41
N SER A 103 -2.20 10.03 -4.67
CA SER A 103 -2.19 10.10 -3.21
C SER A 103 -3.23 11.09 -2.66
N SER A 104 -3.51 12.18 -3.38
CA SER A 104 -4.50 13.19 -3.00
C SER A 104 -5.93 12.65 -2.82
N ARG A 105 -6.22 11.44 -3.30
CA ARG A 105 -7.51 10.77 -3.17
C ARG A 105 -7.56 9.78 -2.01
N VAL A 106 -6.46 9.64 -1.27
CA VAL A 106 -6.41 8.80 -0.08
C VAL A 106 -7.07 9.56 1.07
N ASN A 107 -8.06 8.94 1.69
CA ASN A 107 -8.82 9.46 2.83
C ASN A 107 -9.51 10.82 2.56
N ASP A 108 -9.93 11.08 1.32
CA ASP A 108 -10.62 12.31 0.92
C ASP A 108 -12.16 12.23 1.11
N GLY A 109 -12.67 11.07 1.54
CA GLY A 109 -14.08 10.79 1.76
C GLY A 109 -14.83 10.29 0.54
N ILE A 110 -14.15 10.08 -0.60
CA ILE A 110 -14.66 9.55 -1.84
C ILE A 110 -14.00 8.20 -2.13
N CYS A 111 -14.78 7.23 -2.60
CA CYS A 111 -14.28 5.90 -2.91
C CYS A 111 -13.80 5.84 -4.36
N ASP A 112 -12.49 5.92 -4.57
CA ASP A 112 -11.81 5.82 -5.85
C ASP A 112 -11.33 4.39 -6.14
N CYS A 113 -10.87 3.64 -5.14
CA CYS A 113 -10.63 2.21 -5.30
C CYS A 113 -11.95 1.42 -5.32
N CYS A 114 -12.04 0.37 -6.14
CA CYS A 114 -13.24 -0.46 -6.17
C CYS A 114 -13.49 -1.21 -4.85
N ASP A 115 -12.43 -1.53 -4.10
CA ASP A 115 -12.51 -2.20 -2.81
C ASP A 115 -12.63 -1.22 -1.63
N GLY A 116 -12.49 0.08 -1.89
CA GLY A 116 -12.49 1.14 -0.88
C GLY A 116 -11.22 1.23 -0.04
N SER A 117 -10.13 0.58 -0.46
CA SER A 117 -8.84 0.54 0.26
C SER A 117 -8.19 1.92 0.46
N ASP A 118 -8.51 2.87 -0.40
CA ASP A 118 -8.09 4.27 -0.34
C ASP A 118 -8.66 5.05 0.85
N GLU A 119 -9.82 4.64 1.36
CA GLU A 119 -10.54 5.33 2.44
C GLU A 119 -10.46 4.57 3.79
N TRP A 120 -9.28 4.05 4.09
CA TRP A 120 -9.02 3.21 5.26
C TRP A 120 -9.18 3.91 6.62
N SER A 121 -9.12 5.25 6.66
CA SER A 121 -9.36 6.03 7.89
C SER A 121 -10.86 6.25 8.19
N GLU A 122 -11.73 5.86 7.25
CA GLU A 122 -13.18 6.09 7.32
C GLU A 122 -13.59 7.56 7.50
N ASN A 123 -12.81 8.50 6.97
CA ASN A 123 -13.11 9.93 6.99
C ASN A 123 -14.46 10.22 6.33
N ARG A 124 -15.45 10.63 7.12
CA ARG A 124 -16.79 10.95 6.62
C ARG A 124 -16.90 12.41 6.24
N LEU A 125 -17.33 12.64 5.00
CA LEU A 125 -17.73 13.97 4.54
C LEU A 125 -18.90 14.49 5.38
N SER A 126 -18.95 15.81 5.59
CA SER A 126 -20.03 16.47 6.35
C SER A 126 -21.42 16.23 5.76
N PHE A 127 -21.49 15.92 4.46
CA PHE A 127 -22.73 15.57 3.77
C PHE A 127 -22.53 14.31 2.94
N ARG A 128 -23.40 13.31 3.18
CA ARG A 128 -23.44 12.05 2.44
C ARG A 128 -24.69 11.98 1.58
N LEU A 129 -24.50 11.79 0.28
CA LEU A 129 -25.55 11.59 -0.70
C LEU A 129 -26.30 10.28 -0.42
N PRO A 130 -27.61 10.20 -0.72
CA PRO A 130 -28.33 8.93 -0.68
C PRO A 130 -27.71 7.88 -1.61
N ASP A 131 -27.72 6.62 -1.22
CA ASP A 131 -27.08 5.53 -2.00
C ASP A 131 -27.63 5.42 -3.42
N ALA A 132 -28.92 5.70 -3.62
CA ALA A 132 -29.54 5.72 -4.94
C ALA A 132 -28.90 6.78 -5.85
N VAL A 133 -28.56 7.95 -5.30
CA VAL A 133 -27.90 9.04 -6.03
C VAL A 133 -26.45 8.66 -6.32
N GLN A 134 -25.72 8.15 -5.33
CA GLN A 134 -24.34 7.67 -5.52
C GLN A 134 -24.26 6.59 -6.61
N LYS A 135 -25.19 5.63 -6.60
CA LYS A 135 -25.30 4.58 -7.62
C LYS A 135 -25.58 5.17 -9.01
N SER A 136 -26.45 6.18 -9.11
CA SER A 136 -26.73 6.85 -10.39
C SER A 136 -25.54 7.63 -10.94
N LEU A 137 -24.69 8.17 -10.06
CA LEU A 137 -23.48 8.92 -10.42
C LEU A 137 -22.26 8.02 -10.65
N GLY A 138 -22.31 6.76 -10.19
CA GLY A 138 -21.15 5.87 -10.16
C GLY A 138 -20.04 6.34 -9.21
N ARG A 139 -20.30 7.30 -8.34
CA ARG A 139 -19.34 7.90 -7.40
C ARG A 139 -19.87 7.73 -5.98
N TYR A 140 -19.02 7.19 -5.12
CA TYR A 140 -19.42 6.75 -3.78
C TYR A 140 -18.61 7.49 -2.73
N GLN A 141 -19.22 7.68 -1.56
CA GLN A 141 -18.64 8.34 -0.41
C GLN A 141 -18.49 7.32 0.73
N THR A 142 -17.56 7.59 1.64
CA THR A 142 -17.35 6.75 2.83
C THR A 142 -18.64 6.53 3.64
N PRO A 143 -18.86 5.33 4.21
CA PRO A 143 -18.04 4.12 4.07
C PRO A 143 -18.14 3.48 2.67
N CYS A 144 -17.02 2.99 2.17
CA CYS A 144 -16.90 2.53 0.79
C CYS A 144 -17.50 1.13 0.57
N PRO A 145 -18.37 0.94 -0.43
CA PRO A 145 -18.81 -0.38 -0.82
C PRO A 145 -17.73 -1.07 -1.66
N ASN A 146 -17.50 -2.37 -1.42
CA ASN A 146 -16.67 -3.18 -2.33
C ASN A 146 -17.44 -3.46 -3.63
N ARG A 147 -16.91 -2.96 -4.74
CA ARG A 147 -17.48 -3.04 -6.09
C ARG A 147 -16.57 -3.77 -7.07
N CYS A 148 -15.50 -4.42 -6.61
CA CYS A 148 -14.56 -5.09 -7.52
C CYS A 148 -15.16 -6.34 -8.22
N LEU A 149 -16.34 -6.78 -7.80
CA LEU A 149 -17.05 -7.95 -8.36
C LEU A 149 -18.27 -7.56 -9.22
N LEU A 150 -18.52 -6.26 -9.41
CA LEU A 150 -19.67 -5.74 -10.16
C LEU A 150 -19.33 -5.49 -11.64
#